data_AF-R7VH57-F1
#
_entry.id   AF-R7VH57-F1
#
_cell.length_a   1.000
_cell.length_b   1.000
_cell.length_c   1.000
_cell.angle_alpha   90.00
_cell.angle_beta   90.00
_cell.angle_gamma   90.00
#
_symmetry.space_group_name_H-M   'P 1'
#
loop_
_entity.id
_entity.type
_entity.pdbx_description
1 polymer ?
#
loop_
_entity_poly.entity_id
_entity_poly.type
_entity_poly.pdbx_seq_one_letter_code
_entity_poly.pdbx_strand_id
1 'polypeptide(L)'
;GIDSPASGHPTIASSSCTDDLQKVKVKFHGGASWLYNLFNNNVARSLKNKLKDLLCKSALKAVNEDAAKKLATMEVTVPIKGIGSLDYRLTSAPVFGNGFIEAGFKGEVFWTGDATKAPFSPPVVSDPPGDIKMLTIWLTDYVANTVTYVAHKHDVLKYHLTP
;
A
#
# COMPACT_ATOMS: atom_id res chain seq x y z
N GLY A 1 -5.95 4.26 8.52
CA GLY A 1 -5.16 5.19 7.71
C GLY A 1 -3.88 4.52 7.25
N ILE A 2 -3.24 5.13 6.26
CA ILE A 2 -1.88 4.79 5.81
C ILE A 2 -0.97 5.94 6.26
N ASP A 3 0.25 5.63 6.71
CA ASP A 3 1.21 6.62 7.21
C ASP A 3 2.63 6.32 6.68
N SER A 4 3.51 7.32 6.78
CA SER A 4 4.90 7.29 6.32
C SER A 4 5.87 7.50 7.49
N PRO A 5 6.16 6.46 8.28
CA PRO A 5 7.09 6.56 9.40
C PRO A 5 8.55 6.72 8.95
N ALA A 6 9.43 7.12 9.87
CA ALA A 6 10.87 7.32 9.62
C ALA A 6 11.61 6.07 9.07
N SER A 7 11.03 4.87 9.21
CA SER A 7 11.58 3.64 8.63
C SER A 7 11.61 3.66 7.09
N GLY A 8 10.80 4.50 6.45
CA GLY A 8 10.66 4.55 5.00
C GLY A 8 9.64 3.55 4.43
N HIS A 9 9.23 2.55 5.20
CA HIS A 9 8.19 1.61 4.83
C HIS A 9 6.81 2.16 5.22
N PRO A 10 5.82 2.12 4.31
CA PRO A 10 4.46 2.53 4.65
C PRO A 10 3.87 1.70 5.80
N THR A 11 3.00 2.30 6.60
CA THR A 11 2.22 1.58 7.62
C THR A 11 0.73 1.72 7.34
N ILE A 12 -0.05 0.74 7.79
CA ILE A 12 -1.51 0.77 7.68
C ILE A 12 -2.13 0.29 8.99
N ALA A 13 -3.24 0.92 9.38
CA ALA A 13 -4.06 0.47 10.50
C ALA A 13 -5.53 0.85 10.30
N SER A 14 -6.44 0.03 10.81
CA SER A 14 -7.85 0.35 11.02
C SER A 14 -8.16 0.36 12.51
N SER A 15 -8.75 1.46 12.98
CA SER A 15 -9.14 1.64 14.39
C SER A 15 -10.49 1.00 14.71
N SER A 16 -11.35 0.79 13.71
CA SER A 16 -12.69 0.25 13.90
C SER A 16 -13.13 -0.64 12.75
N CYS A 17 -14.13 -1.47 13.03
CA CYS A 17 -14.88 -2.22 12.05
C CYS A 17 -16.36 -2.16 12.45
N THR A 18 -17.23 -2.05 11.47
CA THR A 18 -18.68 -2.10 11.67
C THR A 18 -19.27 -2.97 10.57
N ASP A 19 -20.13 -3.90 10.97
CA ASP A 19 -20.76 -4.84 10.07
C ASP A 19 -22.29 -4.88 10.29
N ASP A 20 -23.04 -4.95 9.18
CA ASP A 20 -24.48 -5.09 9.22
C ASP A 20 -24.95 -6.42 8.61
N LEU A 21 -24.88 -7.48 9.42
CA LEU A 21 -25.56 -8.74 9.10
C LEU A 21 -27.06 -8.63 9.38
N GLN A 22 -27.89 -8.45 8.34
CA GLN A 22 -29.33 -8.24 8.52
C GLN A 22 -30.05 -9.50 9.03
N LYS A 23 -29.93 -10.63 8.34
CA LYS A 23 -30.69 -11.86 8.67
C LYS A 23 -29.83 -13.11 8.61
N VAL A 24 -29.97 -13.96 9.62
CA VAL A 24 -29.45 -15.33 9.64
C VAL A 24 -30.66 -16.27 9.72
N LYS A 25 -30.73 -17.25 8.80
CA LYS A 25 -31.76 -18.29 8.81
C LYS A 25 -31.08 -19.62 9.12
N VAL A 26 -31.54 -20.30 10.16
CA VAL A 26 -31.07 -21.64 10.53
C VAL A 26 -32.19 -22.62 10.27
N LYS A 27 -31.88 -23.71 9.57
CA LYS A 27 -32.81 -24.80 9.30
C LYS A 27 -32.13 -26.11 9.65
N PHE A 28 -32.71 -26.82 10.61
CA PHE A 28 -32.25 -28.13 11.03
C PHE A 28 -32.89 -29.21 10.16
N HIS A 29 -32.13 -30.27 9.89
CA HIS A 29 -32.54 -31.44 9.11
C HIS A 29 -32.28 -32.71 9.92
N GLY A 30 -33.01 -33.80 9.63
CA GLY A 30 -32.89 -35.09 10.34
C GLY A 30 -33.99 -35.34 11.38
N GLY A 31 -33.81 -36.37 12.21
CA GLY A 31 -34.87 -36.96 13.06
C GLY A 31 -35.61 -35.97 13.95
N ALA A 32 -34.92 -35.33 14.90
CA ALA A 32 -35.51 -34.37 15.83
C ALA A 32 -35.59 -32.93 15.28
N SER A 33 -35.47 -32.73 13.96
CA SER A 33 -35.43 -31.40 13.35
C SER A 33 -36.70 -30.57 13.59
N TRP A 34 -37.86 -31.21 13.76
CA TRP A 34 -39.11 -30.54 14.11
C TRP A 34 -38.99 -29.76 15.44
N LEU A 35 -38.28 -30.32 16.42
CA LEU A 35 -38.08 -29.72 17.74
C LEU A 35 -37.00 -28.64 17.70
N TYR A 36 -35.88 -28.88 17.02
CA TYR A 36 -34.81 -27.88 16.91
C TYR A 36 -35.22 -26.66 16.09
N ASN A 37 -36.07 -26.85 15.07
CA ASN A 37 -36.62 -25.74 14.28
C ASN A 37 -37.56 -24.84 15.10
N LEU A 38 -38.09 -25.30 16.25
CA LEU A 38 -38.88 -24.46 17.17
C LEU A 38 -38.03 -23.37 17.85
N PHE A 39 -36.74 -23.64 18.06
CA PHE A 39 -35.80 -22.72 18.71
C PHE A 39 -34.81 -22.06 17.73
N ASN A 40 -35.03 -22.19 16.43
CA ASN A 40 -34.10 -21.71 15.40
C ASN A 40 -33.81 -20.21 15.48
N ASN A 41 -34.77 -19.39 15.90
CA ASN A 41 -34.61 -17.94 16.03
C ASN A 41 -33.58 -17.57 17.11
N ASN A 42 -33.56 -18.32 18.22
CA ASN A 42 -32.58 -18.11 19.29
C ASN A 42 -31.18 -18.50 18.82
N VAL A 43 -31.07 -19.64 18.12
CA VAL A 43 -29.80 -20.10 17.52
C VAL A 43 -29.33 -19.10 16.45
N ALA A 44 -30.23 -18.63 15.58
CA ALA A 44 -29.92 -17.65 14.55
C ALA A 44 -29.41 -16.32 15.12
N ARG A 45 -30.00 -15.84 16.23
CA ARG A 45 -29.52 -14.62 16.91
C ARG A 45 -28.13 -14.81 17.51
N SER A 46 -27.88 -15.93 18.17
CA SER A 46 -26.56 -16.24 18.72
C SER A 46 -25.51 -16.37 17.62
N LEU A 47 -25.83 -17.09 16.53
CA LEU A 47 -24.95 -17.27 15.40
C LEU A 47 -24.68 -15.94 14.68
N LYS A 48 -25.70 -15.09 14.52
CA LYS A 48 -25.56 -13.74 13.96
C LYS A 48 -24.51 -12.94 14.75
N ASN A 49 -24.64 -12.85 16.08
CA ASN A 49 -23.69 -12.10 16.90
C ASN A 49 -22.26 -12.65 16.78
N LYS A 50 -22.08 -13.98 16.83
CA LYS A 50 -20.76 -14.60 16.64
C LYS A 50 -20.19 -14.35 15.24
N LEU A 51 -21.01 -14.38 14.20
CA LEU A 51 -20.59 -14.09 12.83
C LEU A 51 -20.16 -12.64 12.69
N LYS A 52 -20.87 -11.70 13.32
CA LYS A 52 -20.47 -10.28 13.35
C LYS A 52 -19.06 -10.12 13.91
N ASP A 53 -18.83 -10.68 15.10
CA ASP A 53 -17.53 -10.63 15.75
C ASP A 53 -16.43 -11.27 14.91
N LEU A 54 -16.71 -12.43 14.29
CA LEU A 54 -15.76 -13.13 13.42
C LEU A 54 -15.42 -12.33 12.17
N LEU A 55 -16.41 -11.70 11.52
CA LEU A 55 -16.20 -10.87 10.34
C LEU A 55 -15.31 -9.69 10.68
N CYS A 56 -15.64 -8.93 11.72
CA CYS A 56 -14.82 -7.78 12.10
C CYS A 56 -13.44 -8.19 12.59
N LYS A 57 -13.32 -9.28 13.36
CA LYS A 57 -12.01 -9.83 13.75
C LYS A 57 -11.18 -10.21 12.53
N SER A 58 -11.79 -10.86 11.53
CA SER A 58 -11.10 -11.24 10.30
C SER A 58 -10.68 -10.02 9.47
N ALA A 59 -11.55 -9.02 9.34
CA ALA A 59 -11.26 -7.79 8.60
C ALA A 59 -10.13 -7.00 9.28
N LEU A 60 -10.20 -6.80 10.60
CA LEU A 60 -9.16 -6.12 11.35
C LEU A 60 -7.84 -6.89 11.30
N LYS A 61 -7.86 -8.22 11.35
CA LYS A 61 -6.66 -9.05 11.17
C LYS A 61 -6.03 -8.83 9.80
N ALA A 62 -6.83 -8.89 8.74
CA ALA A 62 -6.32 -8.70 7.37
C ALA A 62 -5.64 -7.33 7.19
N VAL A 63 -6.17 -6.27 7.83
CA VAL A 63 -5.59 -4.92 7.75
C VAL A 63 -4.40 -4.75 8.70
N ASN A 64 -4.62 -5.00 9.99
CA ASN A 64 -3.68 -4.64 11.06
C ASN A 64 -2.55 -5.66 11.23
N GLU A 65 -2.70 -6.88 10.71
CA GLU A 65 -1.66 -7.91 10.74
C GLU A 65 -1.13 -8.18 9.34
N ASP A 66 -1.96 -8.70 8.44
CA ASP A 66 -1.48 -9.22 7.15
C ASP A 66 -0.98 -8.10 6.23
N ALA A 67 -1.80 -7.07 6.00
CA ALA A 67 -1.43 -5.92 5.17
C ALA A 67 -0.32 -5.09 5.82
N ALA A 68 -0.40 -4.84 7.13
CA ALA A 68 0.64 -4.13 7.88
C ALA A 68 2.00 -4.83 7.77
N LYS A 69 2.04 -6.17 7.90
CA LYS A 69 3.27 -6.95 7.74
C LYS A 69 3.80 -6.87 6.31
N LYS A 70 2.93 -6.93 5.30
CA LYS A 70 3.33 -6.82 3.89
C LYS A 70 3.96 -5.47 3.58
N LEU A 71 3.35 -4.38 4.05
CA LEU A 71 3.89 -3.03 3.84
C LEU A 71 5.22 -2.83 4.59
N ALA A 72 5.36 -3.38 5.79
CA ALA A 72 6.60 -3.32 6.56
C ALA A 72 7.78 -4.06 5.90
N THR A 73 7.52 -5.07 5.08
CA THR A 73 8.54 -5.82 4.33
C THR A 73 8.63 -5.43 2.86
N MET A 74 7.81 -4.47 2.41
CA MET A 74 7.82 -4.05 1.02
C MET A 74 9.17 -3.43 0.70
N GLU A 75 9.77 -3.82 -0.42
CA GLU A 75 10.95 -3.11 -0.91
C GLU A 75 10.57 -1.63 -1.11
N VAL A 76 11.48 -0.73 -0.77
CA VAL A 76 11.31 0.72 -0.97
C VAL A 76 12.43 1.30 -1.83
N THR A 77 13.26 0.40 -2.33
CA THR A 77 14.39 0.66 -3.21
C THR A 77 14.41 -0.41 -4.30
N VAL A 78 14.37 -0.03 -5.57
CA VAL A 78 14.44 -0.97 -6.71
C VAL A 78 15.80 -0.83 -7.40
N PRO A 79 16.54 -1.92 -7.63
CA PRO A 79 17.79 -1.87 -8.38
C PRO A 79 17.55 -1.56 -9.86
N ILE A 80 18.33 -0.63 -10.41
CA ILE A 80 18.43 -0.29 -11.83
C ILE A 80 19.76 -0.83 -12.35
N LYS A 81 19.68 -1.88 -13.17
CA LYS A 81 20.85 -2.59 -13.71
C LYS A 81 21.81 -1.62 -14.41
N GLY A 82 23.08 -1.64 -14.00
CA GLY A 82 24.16 -0.84 -14.61
C GLY A 82 24.20 0.62 -14.18
N ILE A 83 23.32 1.07 -13.28
CA ILE A 83 23.29 2.45 -12.81
C ILE A 83 23.29 2.53 -11.28
N GLY A 84 22.45 1.78 -10.58
CA GLY A 84 22.31 1.93 -9.13
C GLY A 84 20.96 1.46 -8.64
N SER A 85 20.33 2.23 -7.75
CA SER A 85 19.04 1.91 -7.16
C SER A 85 18.13 3.13 -7.05
N LEU A 86 16.84 2.96 -7.34
CA LEU A 86 15.79 3.96 -7.18
C LEU A 86 15.17 3.88 -5.78
N ASP A 87 15.25 4.95 -5.02
CA ASP A 87 14.55 5.16 -3.74
C ASP A 87 13.15 5.72 -4.00
N TYR A 88 12.12 4.92 -3.69
CA TYR A 88 10.71 5.30 -3.80
C TYR A 88 10.01 5.24 -2.46
N ARG A 89 10.72 5.52 -1.36
CA ARG A 89 10.06 5.71 -0.06
C ARG A 89 9.02 6.82 -0.12
N LEU A 90 7.96 6.67 0.68
CA LEU A 90 6.98 7.74 0.88
C LEU A 90 7.67 8.95 1.50
N THR A 91 7.32 10.14 1.00
CA THR A 91 7.81 11.41 1.56
C THR A 91 6.92 11.92 2.68
N SER A 92 5.65 11.51 2.70
CA SER A 92 4.63 11.86 3.68
C SER A 92 3.50 10.85 3.68
N ALA A 93 2.61 10.92 4.67
CA ALA A 93 1.38 10.14 4.65
C ALA A 93 0.56 10.42 3.38
N PRO A 94 -0.08 9.41 2.77
CA PRO A 94 -0.96 9.61 1.63
C PRO A 94 -2.16 10.51 1.98
N VAL A 95 -2.54 11.35 1.02
CA VAL A 95 -3.70 12.24 1.12
C VAL A 95 -4.93 11.53 0.54
N PHE A 96 -6.02 11.54 1.29
CA PHE A 96 -7.30 10.96 0.88
C PHE A 96 -8.22 12.07 0.37
N GLY A 97 -8.41 12.11 -0.95
CA GLY A 97 -9.31 13.04 -1.62
C GLY A 97 -10.68 12.42 -1.91
N ASN A 98 -11.57 13.22 -2.51
CA ASN A 98 -12.86 12.70 -2.95
C ASN A 98 -12.68 11.85 -4.22
N GLY A 99 -12.63 10.52 -4.05
CA GLY A 99 -12.50 9.57 -5.15
C GLY A 99 -11.06 9.22 -5.56
N PHE A 100 -10.05 9.69 -4.81
CA PHE A 100 -8.65 9.36 -5.07
C PHE A 100 -7.82 9.27 -3.78
N ILE A 101 -6.69 8.57 -3.87
CA ILE A 101 -5.63 8.56 -2.86
C ILE A 101 -4.37 9.02 -3.56
N GLU A 102 -3.72 10.04 -3.02
CA GLU A 102 -2.47 10.58 -3.55
C GLU A 102 -1.32 10.28 -2.60
N ALA A 103 -0.20 9.81 -3.14
CA ALA A 103 0.99 9.47 -2.36
C ALA A 103 2.23 10.05 -3.03
N GLY A 104 3.00 10.84 -2.27
CA GLY A 104 4.30 11.35 -2.70
C GLY A 104 5.41 10.34 -2.48
N PHE A 105 6.22 10.11 -3.50
CA PHE A 105 7.37 9.20 -3.47
C PHE A 105 8.66 9.99 -3.74
N LYS A 106 9.76 9.56 -3.11
CA LYS A 106 11.03 10.29 -3.15
C LYS A 106 11.65 10.40 -4.55
N GLY A 107 11.65 9.32 -5.32
CA GLY A 107 12.07 9.33 -6.72
C GLY A 107 13.55 9.67 -6.95
N GLU A 108 14.45 9.24 -6.06
CA GLU A 108 15.89 9.56 -6.17
C GLU A 108 16.69 8.30 -6.53
N VAL A 109 17.51 8.38 -7.57
CA VAL A 109 18.46 7.30 -7.92
C VAL A 109 19.82 7.57 -7.29
N PHE A 110 20.38 6.54 -6.65
CA PHE A 110 21.71 6.58 -6.03
C PHE A 110 22.54 5.36 -6.47
N TRP A 111 23.87 5.46 -6.36
CA TRP A 111 24.77 4.37 -6.76
C TRP A 111 24.77 3.24 -5.72
N THR A 112 24.79 1.98 -6.17
CA THR A 112 24.88 0.83 -5.25
C THR A 112 26.23 0.84 -4.54
N GLY A 113 26.23 1.15 -3.23
CA GLY A 113 27.43 1.28 -2.42
C GLY A 113 27.91 2.73 -2.19
N ASP A 114 27.31 3.71 -2.88
CA ASP A 114 27.50 5.15 -2.63
C ASP A 114 26.13 5.87 -2.66
N ALA A 115 25.51 5.99 -1.49
CA ALA A 115 24.22 6.66 -1.31
C ALA A 115 24.36 8.19 -1.13
N THR A 116 25.31 8.82 -1.83
CA THR A 116 25.42 10.28 -1.87
C THR A 116 24.16 10.88 -2.49
N LYS A 117 23.54 11.84 -1.78
CA LYS A 117 22.36 12.54 -2.27
C LYS A 117 22.67 13.38 -3.50
N ALA A 118 21.69 13.54 -4.38
CA ALA A 118 21.80 14.46 -5.49
C ALA A 118 22.02 15.91 -5.01
N PRO A 119 22.88 16.70 -5.67
CA PRO A 119 23.19 18.09 -5.27
C PRO A 119 22.10 19.10 -5.69
N PHE A 120 20.88 18.63 -5.94
CA PHE A 120 19.73 19.41 -6.38
C PHE A 120 18.44 18.83 -5.76
N SER A 121 17.36 19.60 -5.79
CA SER A 121 16.09 19.27 -5.15
C SER A 121 14.98 19.02 -6.17
N PRO A 122 13.96 18.22 -5.84
CA PRO A 122 12.81 18.01 -6.72
C PRO A 122 11.97 19.29 -6.86
N PRO A 123 11.32 19.51 -8.01
CA PRO A 123 10.34 20.59 -8.16
C PRO A 123 9.06 20.27 -7.36
N VAL A 124 8.29 21.32 -7.06
CA VAL A 124 6.95 21.15 -6.50
C VAL A 124 6.03 20.59 -7.59
N VAL A 125 5.36 19.49 -7.31
CA VAL A 125 4.32 18.93 -8.18
C VAL A 125 3.01 19.65 -7.84
N SER A 126 2.43 20.34 -8.83
CA SER A 126 1.12 20.98 -8.70
C SER A 126 -0.02 20.01 -9.04
N ASP A 127 -1.24 20.37 -8.63
CA ASP A 127 -2.45 19.54 -8.58
C ASP A 127 -2.73 18.60 -9.77
N PRO A 128 -3.45 17.49 -9.51
CA PRO A 128 -3.82 16.51 -10.52
C PRO A 128 -4.51 17.13 -11.76
N PRO A 129 -4.24 16.61 -12.96
CA PRO A 129 -5.11 16.86 -14.11
C PRO A 129 -6.54 16.36 -13.80
N GLY A 130 -7.56 17.02 -14.34
CA GLY A 130 -8.97 16.71 -14.06
C GLY A 130 -9.42 15.28 -14.41
N ASP A 131 -8.67 14.55 -15.23
CA ASP A 131 -8.98 13.17 -15.66
C ASP A 131 -8.19 12.12 -14.86
N ILE A 132 -8.57 11.91 -13.60
CA ILE A 132 -7.98 10.86 -12.76
C ILE A 132 -8.44 9.47 -13.27
N LYS A 133 -7.49 8.62 -13.68
CA LYS A 133 -7.72 7.19 -14.01
C LYS A 133 -7.51 6.32 -12.76
N MET A 134 -7.74 5.00 -12.89
CA MET A 134 -7.51 4.05 -11.78
C MET A 134 -6.09 4.13 -11.19
N LEU A 135 -5.10 4.46 -12.02
CA LEU A 135 -3.73 4.75 -11.61
C LEU A 135 -3.18 5.88 -12.47
N THR A 136 -2.65 6.91 -11.82
CA THR A 136 -1.96 8.03 -12.47
C THR A 136 -0.61 8.20 -11.79
N ILE A 137 0.47 8.28 -12.57
CA ILE A 137 1.83 8.45 -12.05
C ILE A 137 2.39 9.74 -12.64
N TRP A 138 2.85 10.65 -11.78
CA TRP A 138 3.60 11.83 -12.19
C TRP A 138 5.07 11.63 -11.88
N LEU A 139 5.90 11.83 -12.90
CA LEU A 139 7.34 11.82 -12.76
C LEU A 139 7.87 13.22 -13.03
N THR A 140 8.66 13.72 -12.10
CA THR A 140 9.40 14.97 -12.27
C THR A 140 10.70 14.70 -13.02
N ASP A 141 11.22 15.74 -13.67
CA ASP A 141 12.55 15.73 -14.29
C ASP A 141 13.68 15.39 -13.30
N TYR A 142 13.46 15.68 -12.02
CA TYR A 142 14.33 15.29 -10.90
C TYR A 142 14.74 13.81 -10.99
N VAL A 143 13.81 12.89 -11.22
CA VAL A 143 14.12 11.45 -11.28
C VAL A 143 15.16 11.18 -12.38
N ALA A 144 14.93 11.70 -13.59
CA ALA A 144 15.83 11.53 -14.72
C ALA A 144 17.19 12.21 -14.47
N ASN A 145 17.20 13.39 -13.86
CA ASN A 145 18.42 14.10 -13.50
C ASN A 145 19.26 13.33 -12.47
N THR A 146 18.64 12.64 -11.51
CA THR A 146 19.40 11.78 -10.57
C THR A 146 20.03 10.58 -11.27
N VAL A 147 19.31 9.97 -12.22
CA VAL A 147 19.85 8.87 -13.05
C VAL A 147 21.08 9.32 -13.83
N THR A 148 20.97 10.44 -14.56
CA THR A 148 22.07 10.95 -15.39
C THR A 148 23.24 11.43 -14.54
N TYR A 149 22.97 12.06 -13.39
CA TYR A 149 24.00 12.44 -12.42
C TYR A 149 24.80 11.24 -11.94
N VAL A 150 24.12 10.16 -11.50
CA VAL A 150 24.77 8.92 -11.04
C VAL A 150 25.55 8.27 -12.19
N ALA A 151 24.94 8.15 -13.38
CA ALA A 151 25.58 7.54 -14.53
C ALA A 151 26.84 8.29 -14.98
N HIS A 152 26.82 9.62 -14.94
CA HIS A 152 27.98 10.46 -15.24
C HIS A 152 29.06 10.35 -14.15
N LYS A 153 28.68 10.48 -12.87
CA LYS A 153 29.61 10.43 -11.72
C LYS A 153 30.36 9.10 -11.64
N HIS A 154 29.73 8.00 -12.05
CA HIS A 154 30.28 6.64 -11.99
C HIS A 154 30.72 6.11 -13.36
N ASP A 155 31.01 7.00 -14.32
CA ASP A 155 31.65 6.64 -15.59
C ASP A 155 30.88 5.60 -16.45
N VAL A 156 29.57 5.47 -16.23
CA VAL A 156 28.69 4.56 -16.98
C VAL A 156 28.49 5.07 -18.42
N LEU A 157 28.46 6.39 -18.59
CA LEU A 157 28.24 7.04 -19.89
C LEU A 157 29.54 7.13 -20.71
N LYS A 158 30.17 5.97 -20.97
CA LYS A 158 31.37 5.84 -21.80
C LYS A 158 31.12 4.89 -22.96
N TYR A 159 31.66 5.23 -24.13
CA TYR A 159 31.62 4.38 -25.31
C TYR A 159 33.04 4.23 -25.87
N HIS A 160 33.46 2.99 -26.10
CA HIS A 160 34.77 2.69 -26.68
C HIS A 160 34.60 2.44 -28.19
N LEU A 161 35.27 3.26 -29.00
CA LEU A 161 35.37 3.06 -30.44
C LEU A 161 36.60 2.21 -30.74
N THR A 162 36.42 1.07 -31.40
CA THR A 162 37.51 0.26 -31.95
C THR A 162 37.53 0.37 -33.48
N PRO A 163 38.71 0.39 -34.12
CA PRO A 163 38.85 0.47 -35.58
C PRO A 163 38.18 -0.65 -36.36
#